data_AF-A0A0Q3RYJ4-F1
#
_entry.id   AF-A0A0Q3RYJ4-F1
#
_cell.length_a   1.000
_cell.length_b   1.000
_cell.length_c   1.000
_cell.angle_alpha   90.00
_cell.angle_beta   90.00
_cell.angle_gamma   90.00
#
_symmetry.space_group_name_H-M   'P 1'
#
loop_
_entity.id
_entity.type
_entity.pdbx_description
1 polymer ?
#
loop_
_entity_poly.entity_id
_entity_poly.type
_entity_poly.pdbx_seq_one_letter_code
_entity_poly.pdbx_strand_id
1 'polypeptide(L)'
;MKINDVILRTVTRIVVFIILTFGVYLFLSGHNKPGGGFIGGLVLGSAIVLLYLTHDIASISKSLPFDFKLVAALGVLMATSTGFGSIILGVPFLSQSFGYFDLPIFGKTELTTVTIFEAGVALTVVGVVVTIILSISEDE
;
A
#
# COMPACT_ATOMS: atom_id res chain seq x y z
N MET A 1 9.63 -15.53 30.88
CA MET A 1 8.37 -16.27 30.64
C MET A 1 7.93 -15.96 29.21
N LYS A 2 7.76 -16.95 28.33
CA LYS A 2 7.04 -16.72 27.06
C LYS A 2 5.59 -16.42 27.41
N ILE A 3 5.15 -15.19 27.20
CA ILE A 3 3.77 -14.78 27.42
C ILE A 3 2.91 -15.62 26.46
N ASN A 4 1.84 -16.22 26.96
CA ASN A 4 0.91 -16.98 26.14
C ASN A 4 0.10 -16.01 25.26
N ASP A 5 0.51 -15.87 24.00
CA ASP A 5 0.02 -14.90 23.02
C ASP A 5 -0.94 -15.52 22.01
N VAL A 6 -1.47 -16.72 22.28
CA VAL A 6 -2.36 -17.46 21.37
C VAL A 6 -3.61 -16.67 21.00
N ILE A 7 -4.23 -15.98 21.98
CA ILE A 7 -5.41 -15.13 21.73
C ILE A 7 -5.03 -13.98 20.79
N LEU A 8 -3.93 -13.27 21.08
CA LEU A 8 -3.44 -12.15 20.27
C LEU A 8 -3.15 -12.59 18.83
N ARG A 9 -2.43 -13.70 18.63
CA ARG A 9 -2.11 -14.23 17.30
C ARG A 9 -3.36 -14.63 16.51
N THR A 10 -4.33 -15.26 17.19
CA THR A 10 -5.58 -15.72 16.56
C THR A 10 -6.43 -14.54 16.10
N VAL A 11 -6.63 -13.55 16.98
CA VAL A 11 -7.38 -12.32 16.67
C VAL A 11 -6.69 -11.53 15.56
N THR A 12 -5.36 -11.41 15.64
CA THR A 12 -4.57 -10.68 14.64
C THR A 12 -4.76 -11.22 13.23
N ARG A 13 -4.82 -12.54 13.06
CA ARG A 13 -5.03 -13.15 11.74
C ARG A 13 -6.34 -12.68 11.08
N ILE A 14 -7.42 -12.55 11.87
CA ILE A 14 -8.72 -12.07 11.38
C ILE A 14 -8.66 -10.56 11.13
N VAL A 15 -8.11 -9.81 12.09
CA VAL A 15 -8.03 -8.35 12.01
C VAL A 15 -7.18 -7.88 10.83
N VAL A 16 -6.05 -8.53 10.55
CA VAL A 16 -5.19 -8.22 9.39
C VAL A 16 -5.97 -8.33 8.09
N PHE A 17 -6.79 -9.36 7.92
CA PHE A 17 -7.62 -9.50 6.72
C PHE A 17 -8.62 -8.35 6.56
N ILE A 18 -9.22 -7.91 7.69
CA ILE A 18 -10.14 -6.77 7.72
C ILE A 18 -9.39 -5.47 7.35
N ILE A 19 -8.23 -5.22 7.97
CA ILE A 19 -7.42 -4.02 7.71
C ILE A 19 -6.99 -3.97 6.24
N LEU A 20 -6.52 -5.09 5.68
CA LEU A 20 -6.13 -5.17 4.27
C LEU A 20 -7.30 -4.83 3.34
N THR A 21 -8.46 -5.44 3.58
CA THR A 21 -9.67 -5.18 2.80
C THR A 21 -10.11 -3.72 2.90
N PHE A 22 -10.05 -3.14 4.10
CA PHE A 22 -10.41 -1.75 4.33
C PHE A 22 -9.40 -0.77 3.70
N GLY A 23 -8.10 -1.08 3.75
CA GLY A 23 -7.06 -0.29 3.09
C GLY A 23 -7.23 -0.27 1.57
N VAL A 24 -7.54 -1.41 0.96
CA VAL A 24 -7.89 -1.49 -0.48
C VAL A 24 -9.16 -0.68 -0.78
N TYR A 25 -10.19 -0.78 0.06
CA TYR A 25 -11.41 0.03 -0.11
C TYR A 25 -11.12 1.54 -0.05
N LEU A 26 -10.31 2.00 0.90
CA LEU A 26 -9.93 3.41 1.03
C LEU A 26 -9.13 3.90 -0.18
N PHE A 27 -8.22 3.07 -0.68
CA PHE A 27 -7.46 3.35 -1.90
C PHE A 27 -8.41 3.56 -3.09
N LEU A 28 -9.30 2.60 -3.35
CA LEU A 28 -10.23 2.63 -4.48
C LEU A 28 -11.29 3.76 -4.34
N SER A 29 -11.69 4.08 -3.11
CA SER A 29 -12.70 5.12 -2.84
C SER A 29 -12.17 6.55 -3.04
N GLY A 30 -10.85 6.74 -3.10
CA GLY A 30 -10.20 8.05 -3.11
C GLY A 30 -10.57 8.97 -4.28
N HIS A 31 -11.15 8.43 -5.36
CA HIS A 31 -11.58 9.23 -6.51
C HIS A 31 -12.83 10.08 -6.24
N ASN A 32 -13.76 9.60 -5.42
CA ASN A 32 -15.08 10.20 -5.26
C ASN A 32 -15.46 10.48 -3.79
N LYS A 33 -14.71 9.91 -2.85
CA LYS A 33 -14.98 9.96 -1.41
C LYS A 33 -13.65 10.17 -0.65
N PRO A 34 -13.71 10.56 0.65
CA PRO A 34 -12.51 10.58 1.49
C PRO A 34 -11.79 9.22 1.44
N GLY A 35 -10.50 9.24 1.11
CA GLY A 35 -9.71 8.05 0.81
C GLY A 35 -8.42 8.41 0.07
N GLY A 36 -7.87 7.46 -0.69
CA GLY A 36 -6.70 7.66 -1.56
C GLY A 36 -5.49 6.80 -1.19
N GLY A 37 -4.42 6.98 -1.95
CA GLY A 37 -3.17 6.25 -1.86
C GLY A 37 -2.44 6.43 -0.55
N PHE A 38 -2.43 7.65 0.02
CA PHE A 38 -1.73 7.90 1.27
C PHE A 38 -2.37 7.16 2.45
N ILE A 39 -3.65 7.41 2.74
CA ILE A 39 -4.34 6.77 3.86
C ILE A 39 -4.55 5.26 3.61
N GLY A 40 -4.85 4.86 2.37
CA GLY A 40 -4.90 3.45 2.00
C GLY A 40 -3.57 2.75 2.25
N GLY A 41 -2.46 3.37 1.85
CA GLY A 41 -1.10 2.89 2.11
C GLY A 41 -0.77 2.80 3.60
N LEU A 42 -1.16 3.78 4.42
CA LEU A 42 -0.97 3.72 5.88
C LEU A 42 -1.74 2.55 6.51
N VAL A 43 -3.01 2.36 6.11
CA VAL A 43 -3.84 1.27 6.62
C VAL A 43 -3.26 -0.09 6.20
N LEU A 44 -2.86 -0.24 4.93
CA LEU A 44 -2.19 -1.45 4.44
C LEU A 44 -0.86 -1.71 5.16
N GLY A 45 -0.04 -0.68 5.35
CA GLY A 45 1.22 -0.75 6.07
C GLY A 45 1.00 -1.17 7.53
N SER A 46 -0.04 -0.66 8.19
CA SER A 46 -0.36 -1.04 9.57
C SER A 46 -0.74 -2.52 9.71
N ALA A 47 -1.38 -3.13 8.70
CA ALA A 47 -1.64 -4.57 8.69
C ALA A 47 -0.34 -5.39 8.68
N ILE A 48 0.64 -4.96 7.87
CA ILE A 48 1.95 -5.62 7.77
C ILE A 48 2.74 -5.43 9.06
N VAL A 49 2.75 -4.22 9.61
CA VAL A 49 3.37 -3.91 10.92
C VAL A 49 2.75 -4.77 12.02
N LEU A 50 1.42 -4.91 12.06
CA LEU A 50 0.74 -5.74 13.05
C LEU A 50 1.15 -7.22 12.94
N LEU A 51 1.40 -7.74 11.73
CA LEU A 51 1.95 -9.08 11.56
C LEU A 51 3.35 -9.19 12.17
N TYR A 52 4.25 -8.23 11.90
CA TYR A 52 5.60 -8.21 12.45
C TYR A 52 5.64 -8.04 13.97
N LEU A 53 4.69 -7.32 14.57
CA LEU A 53 4.62 -7.13 16.03
C LEU A 53 4.07 -8.35 16.78
N THR A 54 3.27 -9.18 16.13
CA THR A 54 2.54 -10.29 16.79
C THR A 54 3.11 -11.66 16.48
N HIS A 55 3.94 -11.76 15.44
CA HIS A 55 4.58 -12.99 15.00
C HIS A 55 6.10 -12.81 14.98
N ASP A 56 6.80 -13.94 14.93
CA ASP A 56 8.26 -13.94 14.81
C ASP A 56 8.69 -13.32 13.48
N ILE A 57 9.63 -12.37 13.53
CA ILE A 57 10.10 -11.61 12.36
C ILE A 57 10.58 -12.55 11.26
N ALA A 58 11.37 -13.59 11.60
CA ALA A 58 11.90 -14.51 10.61
C ALA A 58 10.78 -15.30 9.89
N SER A 59 9.71 -15.64 10.61
CA SER A 59 8.52 -16.29 10.02
C SER A 59 7.77 -15.38 9.05
N ILE A 60 7.59 -14.10 9.40
CA ILE A 60 6.92 -13.13 8.55
C ILE A 60 7.78 -12.76 7.35
N SER A 61 9.08 -12.50 7.52
CA SER A 61 10.00 -12.20 6.42
C SER A 61 10.12 -13.36 5.43
N LYS A 62 9.95 -14.61 5.87
CA LYS A 62 9.86 -15.76 4.97
C LYS A 62 8.56 -15.79 4.16
N SER A 63 7.47 -15.30 4.74
CA SER A 63 6.14 -15.26 4.12
C SER A 63 5.94 -14.04 3.21
N LEU A 64 6.60 -12.92 3.53
CA LEU A 64 6.62 -11.66 2.79
C LEU A 64 8.07 -11.32 2.40
N PRO A 65 8.66 -12.02 1.42
CA PRO A 65 10.06 -11.84 1.01
C PRO A 65 10.24 -10.59 0.13
N PHE A 66 9.72 -9.45 0.57
CA PHE A 66 9.82 -8.17 -0.12
C PHE A 66 10.80 -7.26 0.62
N ASP A 67 11.71 -6.63 -0.13
CA ASP A 67 12.48 -5.50 0.39
C ASP A 67 11.60 -4.26 0.38
N PHE A 68 11.14 -3.83 1.56
CA PHE A 68 10.26 -2.67 1.69
C PHE A 68 10.93 -1.35 1.29
N LYS A 69 12.27 -1.26 1.27
CA LYS A 69 13.00 -0.12 0.71
C LYS A 69 12.84 -0.08 -0.80
N LEU A 70 12.94 -1.26 -1.45
CA LEU A 70 12.68 -1.39 -2.89
C LEU A 70 11.21 -1.08 -3.23
N VAL A 71 10.27 -1.56 -2.41
CA VAL A 71 8.83 -1.22 -2.58
C VAL A 71 8.62 0.29 -2.53
N ALA A 72 9.27 0.98 -1.58
CA ALA A 72 9.20 2.44 -1.49
C ALA A 72 9.79 3.12 -2.74
N ALA A 73 10.98 2.69 -3.17
CA ALA A 73 11.64 3.24 -4.36
C ALA A 73 10.81 3.04 -5.64
N LEU A 74 10.24 1.85 -5.81
CA LEU A 74 9.34 1.54 -6.94
C LEU A 74 8.06 2.39 -6.89
N GLY A 75 7.51 2.64 -5.70
CA GLY A 75 6.37 3.54 -5.52
C GLY A 75 6.66 4.97 -5.98
N VAL A 76 7.81 5.52 -5.57
CA VAL A 76 8.24 6.87 -5.99
C VAL A 76 8.50 6.91 -7.50
N LEU A 77 9.16 5.89 -8.05
CA LEU A 77 9.39 5.77 -9.49
C LEU A 77 8.06 5.71 -10.26
N MET A 78 7.09 4.94 -9.78
CA MET A 78 5.76 4.86 -10.37
C MET A 78 5.05 6.22 -10.36
N ALA A 79 5.00 6.90 -9.21
CA ALA A 79 4.35 8.21 -9.08
C ALA A 79 5.05 9.32 -9.89
N THR A 80 6.38 9.29 -9.99
CA THR A 80 7.11 10.27 -10.81
C THR A 80 6.98 9.97 -12.30
N SER A 81 6.94 8.69 -12.69
CA SER A 81 6.76 8.28 -14.08
C SER A 81 5.42 8.75 -14.68
N THR A 82 4.35 8.87 -13.88
CA THR A 82 3.08 9.43 -14.39
C THR A 82 3.23 10.89 -14.79
N GLY A 83 4.02 11.67 -14.05
CA GLY A 83 4.30 13.06 -14.40
C GLY A 83 5.21 13.20 -15.62
N PHE A 84 6.25 12.37 -15.74
CA PHE A 84 7.09 12.31 -16.94
C PHE A 84 6.30 11.84 -18.16
N GLY A 85 5.36 10.92 -18.00
CA GLY A 85 4.44 10.49 -19.04
C GLY A 85 3.63 11.65 -19.62
N SER A 86 3.15 12.57 -18.77
CA SER A 86 2.48 13.80 -19.22
C SER A 86 3.38 14.66 -20.13
N ILE A 87 4.66 14.84 -19.77
CA ILE A 87 5.62 15.62 -20.57
C ILE A 87 5.86 14.98 -21.94
N ILE A 88 6.02 13.65 -21.98
CA ILE A 88 6.22 12.91 -23.25
C ILE A 88 5.02 13.08 -24.18
N LEU A 89 3.81 13.20 -23.63
CA LEU A 89 2.58 13.45 -24.37
C LEU A 89 2.36 14.93 -24.75
N GLY A 90 3.32 15.82 -24.44
CA GLY A 90 3.27 17.23 -24.79
C GLY A 90 2.31 18.07 -23.92
N VAL A 91 1.85 17.53 -22.79
CA VAL A 91 0.99 18.23 -21.82
C VAL A 91 1.79 18.62 -20.57
N PRO A 92 1.34 19.62 -19.77
CA PRO A 92 2.04 20.02 -18.56
C PRO A 92 2.32 18.85 -17.59
N PHE A 93 3.42 18.91 -16.84
CA PHE A 93 3.77 17.90 -15.84
C PHE A 93 2.62 17.64 -14.86
N LEU A 94 2.39 16.35 -14.55
CA LEU A 94 1.25 15.88 -13.72
C LEU A 94 -0.13 16.23 -14.27
N SER A 95 -0.26 16.52 -15.57
CA SER A 95 -1.58 16.58 -16.21
C SER A 95 -2.24 15.21 -16.14
N GLN A 96 -3.46 15.19 -15.58
CA GLN A 96 -4.23 13.98 -15.38
C GLN A 96 -5.23 13.79 -16.51
N SER A 97 -5.41 12.55 -16.95
CA SER A 97 -6.43 12.18 -17.94
C SER A 97 -7.30 11.05 -17.40
N PHE A 98 -8.52 10.97 -17.90
CA PHE A 98 -9.50 9.96 -17.53
C PHE A 98 -9.97 9.20 -18.77
N GLY A 99 -10.27 7.92 -18.59
CA GLY A 99 -10.84 7.06 -19.63
C GLY A 99 -11.79 6.04 -19.01
N TYR A 100 -12.85 5.69 -19.75
CA TYR A 100 -13.77 4.64 -19.34
C TYR A 100 -13.28 3.30 -19.89
N PHE A 101 -13.03 2.35 -18.99
CA PHE A 101 -12.64 0.98 -19.32
C PHE A 101 -13.71 0.02 -18.84
N ASP A 102 -14.04 -0.98 -19.66
CA ASP A 102 -15.00 -2.02 -19.28
C ASP A 102 -14.23 -3.17 -18.60
N LEU A 103 -14.23 -3.18 -17.26
CA LEU A 103 -13.55 -4.19 -16.47
C LEU A 103 -14.49 -5.40 -16.26
N PRO A 104 -14.02 -6.65 -16.40
CA PRO A 104 -14.87 -7.84 -16.37
C PRO A 104 -15.64 -8.07 -15.05
N ILE A 105 -15.23 -7.41 -13.95
CA ILE A 105 -15.87 -7.51 -12.63
C ILE A 105 -16.59 -6.22 -12.23
N PHE A 106 -16.09 -5.06 -12.69
CA PHE A 106 -16.55 -3.74 -12.24
C PHE A 106 -17.38 -2.99 -13.29
N GLY A 107 -17.52 -3.54 -14.50
CA GLY A 107 -18.19 -2.89 -15.63
C GLY A 107 -17.46 -1.63 -16.09
N LYS A 108 -18.21 -0.69 -16.67
CA LYS A 108 -17.69 0.62 -17.10
C LYS A 108 -17.15 1.40 -15.90
N THR A 109 -15.84 1.39 -15.77
CA THR A 109 -15.09 2.02 -14.69
C THR A 109 -14.28 3.17 -15.25
N GLU A 110 -14.40 4.34 -14.62
CA GLU A 110 -13.54 5.48 -14.91
C GLU A 110 -12.17 5.22 -14.31
N LEU A 111 -11.19 4.90 -15.14
CA LEU A 111 -9.79 4.81 -14.73
C LEU A 111 -9.09 6.10 -15.11
N THR A 112 -8.33 6.62 -14.17
CA THR A 112 -7.63 7.87 -14.35
C THR A 112 -6.14 7.64 -14.18
N THR A 113 -5.31 8.47 -14.83
CA THR A 113 -3.86 8.45 -14.56
C THR A 113 -3.56 8.80 -13.09
N VAL A 114 -4.53 9.42 -12.39
CA VAL A 114 -4.50 9.62 -10.93
C VAL A 114 -4.41 8.30 -10.17
N THR A 115 -5.12 7.26 -10.61
CA THR A 115 -5.11 5.96 -9.92
C THR A 115 -3.71 5.36 -9.91
N ILE A 116 -2.95 5.53 -11.00
CA ILE A 116 -1.55 5.05 -11.10
C ILE A 116 -0.64 5.88 -10.18
N PHE A 117 -0.83 7.20 -10.16
CA PHE A 117 -0.10 8.09 -9.26
C PHE A 117 -0.34 7.71 -7.78
N GLU A 118 -1.61 7.57 -7.40
CA GLU A 118 -2.02 7.17 -6.04
C GLU A 118 -1.53 5.77 -5.69
N ALA A 119 -1.45 4.83 -6.64
CA ALA A 119 -0.85 3.53 -6.41
C ALA A 119 0.64 3.63 -6.08
N GLY A 120 1.37 4.50 -6.79
CA GLY A 120 2.77 4.82 -6.48
C GLY A 120 2.93 5.44 -5.09
N VAL A 121 2.03 6.36 -4.71
CA VAL A 121 1.99 6.93 -3.35
C VAL A 121 1.72 5.84 -2.31
N ALA A 122 0.74 4.97 -2.53
CA ALA A 122 0.41 3.88 -1.59
C ALA A 122 1.58 2.93 -1.37
N LEU A 123 2.25 2.50 -2.45
CA LEU A 123 3.45 1.66 -2.38
C LEU A 123 4.58 2.36 -1.63
N THR A 124 4.79 3.65 -1.89
CA THR A 124 5.78 4.47 -1.17
C THR A 124 5.50 4.46 0.33
N VAL A 125 4.26 4.76 0.71
CA VAL A 125 3.85 4.81 2.12
C VAL A 125 4.00 3.46 2.80
N VAL A 126 3.53 2.37 2.18
CA VAL A 126 3.69 1.01 2.72
C VAL A 126 5.16 0.67 2.93
N GLY A 127 5.99 0.90 1.91
CA GLY A 127 7.43 0.62 1.96
C GLY A 127 8.13 1.42 3.05
N VAL A 128 7.87 2.72 3.15
CA VAL A 128 8.48 3.60 4.17
C VAL A 128 8.04 3.20 5.59
N VAL A 129 6.74 3.03 5.83
CA VAL A 129 6.23 2.72 7.18
C VAL A 129 6.78 1.39 7.68
N VAL A 130 6.74 0.35 6.85
CA VAL A 130 7.24 -0.97 7.25
C VAL A 130 8.76 -0.93 7.44
N THR A 131 9.50 -0.24 6.57
CA THR A 131 10.96 -0.08 6.72
C THR A 131 11.32 0.61 8.03
N ILE A 132 10.62 1.70 8.40
CA ILE A 132 10.87 2.42 9.65
C ILE A 132 10.67 1.48 10.85
N ILE A 133 9.55 0.76 10.89
CA ILE A 133 9.24 -0.13 12.00
C ILE A 133 10.25 -1.28 12.12
N LEU A 134 10.61 -1.91 11.00
CA LEU A 134 11.61 -2.99 11.00
C LEU A 134 12.99 -2.48 11.43
N SER A 135 13.41 -1.30 10.95
CA SER A 135 14.70 -0.72 11.33
C SER A 135 14.75 -0.43 12.84
N ILE A 136 13.66 0.09 13.41
CA ILE A 136 13.57 0.32 14.87
C ILE A 136 13.57 -1.00 15.65
N SER A 137 13.00 -2.07 15.09
CA SER A 137 12.90 -3.37 15.77
C SER A 137 14.19 -4.19 15.70
N GLU A 138 15.03 -3.96 14.69
CA GLU A 138 16.32 -4.66 14.49
C GLU A 138 17.49 -4.02 15.22
N ASP A 139 17.35 -2.80 15.76
CA ASP A 139 18.39 -2.08 16.51
C ASP A 139 18.60 -2.61 17.96
N GLU A 140 18.11 -3.81 18.28
CA GLU A 140 18.41 -4.59 19.51
C GLU A 140 19.16 -5.90 19.20
#